data_AF-A0A1W9WH99-F1
#
_entry.id   AF-A0A1W9WH99-F1
#
_cell.length_a   1.000
_cell.length_b   1.000
_cell.length_c   1.000
_cell.angle_alpha   90.00
_cell.angle_beta   90.00
_cell.angle_gamma   90.00
#
_symmetry.space_group_name_H-M   'P 1'
#
loop_
_entity.id
_entity.type
_entity.pdbx_description
1 polymer ?
#
loop_
_entity_poly.entity_id
_entity_poly.type
_entity_poly.pdbx_seq_one_letter_code
_entity_poly.pdbx_strand_id
1 'polypeptide(L)'
;KGILQLYEQYVHKNDDWLFREAPRRKTDFRIMEATYHFNLFMYLSKFIRKRGGQVIPEFPTGNGKVDLIIRHGGKVHAIEVKSFSDAYELKKGITQVAEYGKQLGLSEIVLAQFVENIPSDFRQKHEVIEMKWMRKQA
;
A
#
# COMPACT_ATOMS: atom_id res chain seq x y z
N LYS A 1 21.06 -4.82 -0.79
CA LYS A 1 19.59 -4.96 -0.92
C LYS A 1 18.97 -3.57 -0.78
N GLY A 2 18.04 -3.20 -1.65
CA GLY A 2 17.31 -1.93 -1.56
C GLY A 2 16.36 -1.90 -0.36
N ILE A 3 16.00 -0.71 0.14
CA ILE A 3 15.16 -0.57 1.34
C ILE A 3 13.77 -1.23 1.17
N LEU A 4 13.20 -1.18 -0.02
CA LEU A 4 11.91 -1.81 -0.32
C LEU A 4 12.00 -3.34 -0.36
N GLN A 5 13.14 -3.92 -0.76
CA GLN A 5 13.37 -5.37 -0.67
C GLN A 5 13.49 -5.83 0.80
N LEU A 6 14.02 -4.98 1.67
CA LEU A 6 14.03 -5.25 3.12
C LEU A 6 12.62 -5.17 3.71
N TYR A 7 11.83 -4.20 3.24
CA TYR A 7 10.42 -4.08 3.63
C TYR A 7 9.58 -5.27 3.15
N GLU A 8 9.75 -5.71 1.90
CA GLU A 8 9.11 -6.92 1.36
C GLU A 8 9.43 -8.16 2.22
N GLN A 9 10.70 -8.36 2.59
CA GLN A 9 11.10 -9.44 3.50
C GLN A 9 10.46 -9.31 4.88
N TYR A 10 10.34 -8.08 5.40
CA TYR A 10 9.62 -7.83 6.65
C TYR A 10 8.14 -8.20 6.53
N VAL A 11 7.47 -7.85 5.43
CA VAL A 11 6.07 -8.22 5.18
C VAL A 11 5.92 -9.73 5.10
N HIS A 12 6.71 -10.42 4.27
CA HIS A 12 6.63 -11.88 4.13
C HIS A 12 6.95 -12.64 5.42
N LYS A 13 7.85 -12.13 6.26
CA LYS A 13 8.17 -12.77 7.55
C LYS A 13 7.04 -12.65 8.57
N ASN A 14 6.11 -11.72 8.38
CA ASN A 14 5.10 -11.35 9.37
C ASN A 14 3.67 -11.42 8.79
N ASP A 15 3.48 -12.01 7.62
CA ASP A 15 2.22 -12.02 6.87
C ASP A 15 1.06 -12.67 7.64
N ASP A 16 1.35 -13.68 8.47
CA ASP A 16 0.40 -14.36 9.35
C ASP A 16 -0.38 -13.43 10.29
N TRP A 17 0.19 -12.26 10.64
CA TRP A 17 -0.41 -11.34 11.62
C TRP A 17 -0.47 -9.88 11.15
N LEU A 18 0.46 -9.44 10.30
CA LEU A 18 0.67 -8.02 9.98
C LEU A 18 -0.56 -7.36 9.36
N PHE A 19 -1.29 -8.11 8.54
CA PHE A 19 -2.44 -7.62 7.79
C PHE A 19 -3.72 -8.43 8.02
N ARG A 20 -3.70 -9.37 8.97
CA ARG A 20 -4.82 -10.29 9.23
C ARG A 20 -6.11 -9.55 9.60
N GLU A 21 -6.00 -8.61 10.52
CA GLU A 21 -7.10 -7.78 11.02
C GLU A 21 -7.15 -6.39 10.36
N ALA A 22 -6.50 -6.23 9.20
CA ALA A 22 -6.48 -4.97 8.47
C ALA A 22 -7.90 -4.57 8.04
N PRO A 23 -8.26 -3.27 8.09
CA PRO A 23 -9.50 -2.78 7.51
C PRO A 23 -9.61 -3.09 6.02
N ARG A 24 -10.80 -3.52 5.60
CA ARG A 24 -11.10 -3.97 4.22
C ARG A 24 -12.19 -3.12 3.59
N ARG A 25 -12.06 -2.89 2.29
CA ARG A 25 -13.09 -2.20 1.49
C ARG A 25 -14.35 -3.04 1.44
N LYS A 26 -15.52 -2.42 1.56
CA LYS A 26 -16.82 -3.11 1.50
C LYS A 26 -17.18 -3.61 0.09
N THR A 27 -16.57 -3.04 -0.94
CA THR A 27 -16.90 -3.30 -2.35
C THR A 27 -16.24 -4.55 -2.91
N ASP A 28 -15.00 -4.82 -2.51
CA ASP A 28 -14.19 -5.89 -3.08
C ASP A 28 -13.33 -6.64 -2.03
N PHE A 29 -13.57 -6.38 -0.75
CA PHE A 29 -12.91 -7.00 0.41
C PHE A 29 -11.38 -6.88 0.46
N ARG A 30 -10.77 -6.13 -0.46
CA ARG A 30 -9.34 -5.84 -0.45
C ARG A 30 -8.97 -4.96 0.74
N ILE A 31 -7.76 -5.12 1.24
CA ILE A 31 -7.21 -4.25 2.29
C ILE A 31 -7.24 -2.80 1.80
N MET A 32 -7.62 -1.88 2.69
CA MET A 32 -7.57 -0.45 2.40
C MET A 32 -6.13 0.00 2.12
N GLU A 33 -5.92 0.77 1.04
CA GLU A 33 -4.61 1.31 0.65
C GLU A 33 -3.93 2.08 1.80
N ALA A 34 -4.71 2.81 2.60
CA ALA A 34 -4.23 3.48 3.80
C ALA A 34 -3.50 2.55 4.78
N THR A 35 -3.91 1.29 4.91
CA THR A 35 -3.23 0.30 5.75
C THR A 35 -1.81 0.03 5.25
N TYR A 36 -1.65 -0.15 3.94
CA TYR A 36 -0.33 -0.33 3.32
C TYR A 36 0.52 0.93 3.45
N HIS A 37 -0.06 2.10 3.19
CA HIS A 37 0.58 3.40 3.35
C HIS A 37 1.16 3.57 4.77
N PHE A 38 0.34 3.40 5.81
CA PHE A 38 0.79 3.60 7.19
C PHE A 38 1.80 2.54 7.63
N ASN A 39 1.63 1.29 7.19
CA ASN A 39 2.59 0.22 7.49
C ASN A 39 3.98 0.53 6.90
N LEU A 40 4.02 0.88 5.61
CA LEU A 40 5.25 1.26 4.92
C LEU A 40 5.87 2.52 5.53
N PHE A 41 5.07 3.57 5.77
CA PHE A 41 5.50 4.79 6.45
C PHE A 41 6.18 4.49 7.78
N MET A 42 5.57 3.66 8.63
CA MET A 42 6.10 3.33 9.94
C MET A 42 7.41 2.54 9.87
N TYR A 43 7.50 1.58 8.94
CA TYR A 43 8.73 0.82 8.70
C TYR A 43 9.86 1.73 8.23
N LEU A 44 9.61 2.51 7.18
CA LEU A 44 10.58 3.42 6.58
C LEU A 44 11.01 4.50 7.58
N SER A 45 10.08 5.10 8.33
CA SER A 45 10.39 6.10 9.34
C SER A 45 11.32 5.56 10.42
N LYS A 46 11.08 4.33 10.91
CA LYS A 46 11.97 3.68 11.89
C LYS A 46 13.34 3.37 11.29
N PHE A 47 13.39 2.94 10.02
CA PHE A 47 14.64 2.56 9.36
C PHE A 47 15.50 3.78 8.99
N ILE A 48 14.90 4.79 8.38
CA ILE A 48 15.58 5.96 7.80
C ILE A 48 15.97 6.97 8.89
N ARG A 49 15.13 7.17 9.92
CA ARG A 49 15.45 8.09 11.02
C ARG A 49 16.75 7.73 11.73
N LYS A 50 17.00 6.43 11.92
CA LYS A 50 18.26 5.92 12.52
C LYS A 50 19.50 6.22 11.67
N ARG A 51 19.32 6.66 10.43
CA ARG A 51 20.38 6.97 9.46
C ARG A 51 20.40 8.46 9.08
N GLY A 52 19.75 9.31 9.89
CA GLY A 52 19.74 10.76 9.66
C GLY A 52 18.87 11.24 8.51
N GLY A 53 17.93 10.40 8.03
CA GLY A 53 16.94 10.82 7.04
C GLY A 53 15.56 11.07 7.65
N GLN A 54 14.63 11.52 6.81
CA GLN A 54 13.25 11.81 7.16
C GLN A 54 12.30 11.14 6.17
N VAL A 55 11.16 10.65 6.68
CA VAL A 55 10.01 10.22 5.87
C VAL A 55 8.86 11.13 6.23
N ILE A 56 8.24 11.74 5.22
CA ILE A 56 7.13 12.68 5.36
C ILE A 56 5.94 12.04 4.65
N PRO A 57 4.85 11.71 5.37
CA PRO A 57 3.62 11.27 4.73
C PRO A 57 2.89 12.51 4.20
N GLU A 58 2.46 12.48 2.95
CA GLU A 58 1.44 13.43 2.52
C GLU A 58 0.08 12.91 2.97
N PHE A 59 -0.52 13.60 3.93
CA PHE A 59 -1.92 13.39 4.23
C PHE A 59 -2.75 13.94 3.07
N PRO A 60 -3.94 13.36 2.79
CA PRO A 60 -4.80 13.79 1.69
C PRO A 60 -5.30 15.22 1.95
N THR A 61 -4.49 16.21 1.61
CA THR A 61 -4.78 17.64 1.73
C THR A 61 -5.42 18.21 0.46
N GLY A 62 -5.81 17.33 -0.48
CA GLY A 62 -6.46 17.73 -1.74
C GLY A 62 -5.50 18.20 -2.84
N ASN A 63 -4.20 18.39 -2.54
CA ASN A 63 -3.19 18.79 -3.54
C ASN A 63 -2.41 17.61 -4.17
N GLY A 64 -2.61 16.38 -3.66
CA GLY A 64 -2.44 15.09 -4.35
C GLY A 64 -1.17 14.87 -5.16
N LYS A 65 0.01 15.01 -4.56
CA LYS A 65 1.28 14.82 -5.28
C LYS A 65 1.84 13.40 -5.17
N VAL A 66 2.16 12.90 -3.98
CA VAL A 66 2.72 11.55 -3.77
C VAL A 66 2.46 11.10 -2.33
N ASP A 67 2.27 9.81 -2.08
CA ASP A 67 2.01 9.30 -0.73
C ASP A 67 3.14 9.59 0.29
N LEU A 68 4.39 9.28 -0.04
CA LEU A 68 5.52 9.42 0.87
C LEU A 68 6.68 10.16 0.21
N ILE A 69 7.25 11.12 0.92
CA ILE A 69 8.50 11.79 0.56
C ILE A 69 9.61 11.32 1.51
N ILE A 70 10.76 10.94 0.95
CA ILE A 70 11.95 10.55 1.69
C ILE A 70 13.06 11.57 1.42
N ARG A 71 13.65 12.10 2.50
CA ARG A 71 14.83 12.96 2.43
C ARG A 71 16.00 12.24 3.10
N HIS A 72 17.09 12.02 2.36
CA HIS A 72 18.29 11.38 2.89
C HIS A 72 19.52 11.73 2.05
N GLY A 73 20.62 12.10 2.69
CA GLY A 73 21.90 12.39 2.00
C GLY A 73 21.81 13.49 0.93
N GLY A 74 21.01 14.54 1.17
CA GLY A 74 20.79 15.63 0.22
C GLY A 74 19.89 15.29 -0.97
N LYS A 75 19.35 14.07 -1.03
CA LYS A 75 18.44 13.61 -2.08
C LYS A 75 17.00 13.56 -1.56
N VAL A 76 16.07 13.81 -2.48
CA VAL A 76 14.63 13.65 -2.29
C VAL A 76 14.17 12.50 -3.16
N HIS A 77 13.44 11.56 -2.57
CA HIS A 77 12.78 10.46 -3.26
C HIS A 77 11.29 10.51 -2.93
N ALA A 78 10.46 9.96 -3.80
CA ALA A 78 9.03 9.82 -3.56
C ALA A 78 8.58 8.38 -3.78
N ILE A 79 7.56 7.97 -3.02
CA ILE A 79 6.89 6.68 -3.16
C ILE A 79 5.39 6.95 -3.24
N GLU A 80 4.75 6.39 -4.26
CA GLU A 80 3.30 6.24 -4.36
C GLU A 80 2.93 4.81 -3.97
N VAL A 81 1.89 4.64 -3.17
CA VAL A 81 1.41 3.34 -2.70
C VAL A 81 0.13 2.99 -3.46
N LYS A 82 0.05 1.76 -3.96
CA LYS A 82 -1.18 1.24 -4.59
C LYS A 82 -1.47 -0.18 -4.16
N SER A 83 -2.75 -0.47 -3.90
CA SER A 83 -3.23 -1.86 -3.87
C SER A 83 -3.41 -2.36 -5.30
N PHE A 84 -2.86 -3.52 -5.63
CA PHE A 84 -3.00 -4.12 -6.96
C PHE A 84 -4.41 -4.68 -7.14
N SER A 85 -5.06 -4.32 -8.24
CA SER A 85 -6.30 -4.95 -8.69
C SER A 85 -6.08 -5.76 -9.96
N ASP A 86 -5.50 -5.12 -10.98
CA ASP A 86 -5.34 -5.66 -12.33
C ASP A 86 -4.27 -4.89 -13.11
N ALA A 87 -3.94 -5.40 -14.30
CA ALA A 87 -2.90 -4.82 -15.16
C ALA A 87 -3.27 -3.44 -15.74
N TYR A 88 -4.56 -3.13 -15.87
CA TYR A 88 -4.99 -1.83 -16.39
C TYR A 88 -4.73 -0.72 -15.38
N GLU A 89 -5.15 -0.92 -14.12
CA GLU A 89 -4.88 0.02 -13.02
C GLU A 89 -3.38 0.15 -12.72
N LEU A 90 -2.59 -0.94 -12.86
CA LEU A 90 -1.13 -0.86 -12.77
C LEU A 90 -0.55 0.09 -13.84
N LYS A 91 -0.94 -0.08 -15.11
CA LYS A 91 -0.45 0.79 -16.20
C LYS A 91 -0.82 2.25 -15.97
N LYS A 92 -2.04 2.51 -15.51
CA LYS A 92 -2.51 3.84 -15.14
C LYS A 92 -1.70 4.44 -13.98
N GLY A 93 -1.43 3.64 -12.95
CA GLY A 93 -0.59 4.03 -11.81
C GLY A 93 0.83 4.40 -12.25
N ILE A 94 1.45 3.64 -13.16
CA ILE A 94 2.78 3.96 -13.71
C ILE A 94 2.77 5.33 -14.41
N THR A 95 1.77 5.61 -15.25
CA THR A 95 1.64 6.91 -15.93
C THR A 95 1.51 8.05 -14.92
N GLN A 96 0.60 7.90 -13.94
CA GLN A 96 0.35 8.89 -12.91
C GLN A 96 1.61 9.20 -12.08
N VAL A 97 2.32 8.15 -11.65
CA VAL A 97 3.57 8.29 -10.89
C VAL A 97 4.65 9.00 -11.71
N ALA A 98 4.79 8.68 -13.00
CA ALA A 98 5.73 9.37 -13.87
C ALA A 98 5.42 10.88 -14.02
N GLU A 99 4.13 11.25 -14.08
CA GLU A 99 3.70 12.64 -14.11
C GLU A 99 4.04 13.37 -12.80
N TYR A 100 3.81 12.73 -11.65
CA TYR A 100 4.20 13.29 -10.35
C TYR A 100 5.71 13.51 -10.23
N GLY A 101 6.52 12.55 -10.67
CA GLY A 101 7.98 12.69 -10.71
C GLY A 101 8.41 13.92 -11.51
N LYS A 102 7.82 14.14 -12.69
CA LYS A 102 8.08 15.33 -13.53
C LYS A 102 7.67 16.62 -12.84
N GLN A 103 6.47 16.69 -12.27
CA GLN A 103 5.96 17.89 -11.59
C GLN A 103 6.79 18.28 -10.36
N LEU A 104 7.36 17.29 -9.68
CA LEU A 104 8.20 17.48 -8.51
C LEU A 104 9.69 17.70 -8.84
N GLY A 105 10.08 17.62 -10.12
CA GLY A 105 11.49 17.71 -10.53
C GLY A 105 12.35 16.58 -9.98
N LEU A 106 11.77 15.41 -9.69
CA LEU A 106 12.48 14.26 -9.15
C LEU A 106 13.08 13.42 -10.28
N SER A 107 14.31 12.97 -10.07
CA SER A 107 14.98 12.03 -10.99
C SER A 107 14.45 10.60 -10.85
N GLU A 108 13.83 10.28 -9.72
CA GLU A 108 13.28 8.96 -9.43
C GLU A 108 12.04 9.08 -8.52
N ILE A 109 11.03 8.28 -8.83
CA ILE A 109 9.84 8.07 -8.03
C ILE A 109 9.48 6.59 -8.10
N VAL A 110 9.01 6.02 -7.00
CA VAL A 110 8.70 4.58 -6.92
C VAL A 110 7.20 4.37 -6.78
N LEU A 111 6.65 3.45 -7.58
CA LEU A 111 5.33 2.88 -7.35
C LEU A 111 5.48 1.60 -6.51
N ALA A 112 5.06 1.67 -5.24
CA ALA A 112 4.99 0.52 -4.34
C ALA A 112 3.65 -0.20 -4.50
N GLN A 113 3.65 -1.28 -5.27
CA GLN A 113 2.48 -2.06 -5.60
C GLN A 113 2.30 -3.22 -4.59
N PHE A 114 1.21 -3.20 -3.84
CA PHE A 114 0.86 -4.26 -2.89
C PHE A 114 -0.07 -5.27 -3.55
N VAL A 115 0.41 -6.50 -3.72
CA VAL A 115 -0.40 -7.62 -4.22
C VAL A 115 -0.96 -8.36 -3.01
N GLU A 116 -2.27 -8.31 -2.85
CA GLU A 116 -2.92 -8.97 -1.73
C GLU A 116 -3.11 -10.47 -2.01
N ASN A 117 -2.67 -11.30 -1.07
CA ASN A 117 -3.06 -12.70 -1.01
C ASN A 117 -4.19 -12.85 0.02
N ILE A 118 -5.39 -13.25 -0.42
CA ILE A 118 -6.53 -13.43 0.47
C ILE A 118 -6.43 -14.83 1.12
N PRO A 119 -6.27 -14.93 2.46
CA PRO A 119 -6.20 -16.21 3.16
C PRO A 119 -7.44 -17.07 2.91
N SER A 120 -7.27 -18.39 2.79
CA SER A 120 -8.39 -19.31 2.52
C SER A 120 -9.43 -19.34 3.63
N ASP A 121 -9.04 -19.16 4.89
CA ASP A 121 -9.97 -19.10 6.03
C ASP A 121 -10.81 -17.80 6.01
N PHE A 122 -10.21 -16.69 5.60
CA PHE A 122 -10.92 -15.43 5.37
C PHE A 122 -11.98 -15.60 4.27
N ARG A 123 -11.61 -16.22 3.13
CA ARG A 123 -12.54 -16.57 2.05
C ARG A 123 -13.68 -17.44 2.58
N GLN A 124 -13.39 -18.54 3.26
CA GLN A 124 -14.42 -19.45 3.76
C GLN A 124 -15.40 -18.76 4.71
N LYS A 125 -14.94 -17.85 5.57
CA LYS A 125 -15.82 -17.12 6.50
C LYS A 125 -16.75 -16.12 5.81
N HIS A 126 -16.37 -15.57 4.66
CA HIS A 126 -17.07 -14.44 4.04
C HIS A 126 -17.75 -14.79 2.71
N GLU A 127 -17.23 -15.76 1.95
CA GLU A 127 -17.89 -16.33 0.75
C GLU A 127 -19.12 -17.20 1.13
N VAL A 128 -19.15 -17.78 2.34
CA VAL A 128 -20.26 -18.63 2.81
C VAL A 128 -21.50 -17.83 3.25
N ILE A 129 -21.47 -16.49 3.21
CA ILE A 129 -22.57 -15.66 3.75
C ILE A 129 -23.64 -15.30 2.70
N GLU A 130 -23.36 -15.32 1.40
CA GLU A 130 -24.38 -15.04 0.35
C GLU A 130 -25.28 -16.24 -0.02
N MET A 131 -25.09 -17.41 0.61
CA MET A 131 -25.89 -18.62 0.37
C MET A 131 -26.90 -18.93 1.49
N LYS A 132 -27.28 -17.96 2.32
CA LYS A 132 -28.50 -18.06 3.15
C LYS A 132 -29.65 -17.34 2.47
N TRP A 133 -30.27 -18.01 1.49
CA TRP A 133 -31.60 -17.63 1.02
C TRP A 133 -32.57 -17.60 2.21
N MET A 134 -33.31 -16.50 2.35
CA MET A 134 -34.48 -16.44 3.23
C MET A 134 -35.54 -17.42 2.71
N ARG A 135 -35.48 -18.69 3.14
CA ARG A 135 -36.66 -19.56 3.14
C ARG A 135 -37.42 -19.33 4.43
N LYS A 136 -38.46 -18.51 4.33
CA LYS A 136 -39.76 -18.56 5.02
C LYS A 136 -40.50 -17.30 4.54
N GLN A 137 -41.68 -17.38 3.95
CA GLN A 137 -42.85 -18.06 4.52
C GLN A 137 -43.66 -18.78 3.43
N ALA A 138 -44.10 -19.99 3.78
CA ALA A 138 -45.24 -20.67 3.20
C ALA A 138 -46.51 -20.23 3.93
#